data_AF-A0A951FCS5-F1
#
_entry.id   AF-A0A951FCS5-F1
#
_cell.length_a   1.000
_cell.length_b   1.000
_cell.length_c   1.000
_cell.angle_alpha   90.00
_cell.angle_beta   90.00
_cell.angle_gamma   90.00
#
_symmetry.space_group_name_H-M   'P 1'
#
loop_
_entity.id
_entity.type
_entity.pdbx_description
1 polymer ?
#
loop_
_entity_poly.entity_id
_entity_poly.type
_entity_poly.pdbx_seq_one_letter_code
_entity_poly.pdbx_strand_id
1 'polypeptide(L)'
;MRRIAYCSPVNPVESGISDYSEELLPYLGQYAEVSLFVDRGLTPTNPALRRHLTVHSIDQLPALQRKQPFDAVIYHMGNSPAHGAIYEMSLQVQGVIVLHEWVLHHFKLWHAAERRKDVGAYLREMQQRYGAEGERVARKMSRGQLQDAAFRFPLVEDLIERAQGLIGHSCFVVDQARALRPTLPAAVVPMGVPLPLLLARDAAREQLGLPLDAPIWASFGHINPYKRMESALRAFKKFRAEQPNARYILVGSVSPSYDLAALIRRLALGDSVIVTGYAPRADFERYVAAADLCLNLRWPTAGETSASLLRLLGAGRPTLVSAVGSFGELPADVCAQVDADWSESALILAYARLLQTQPLVVAQLGSNARSYVAREHTLDGAAQGYIRFLSALLGWGQTPKLRDPLWQVEEPEIAAAAALSGPASSEAVALPAPVATTIAEVGTAAAELGLQETDDQPLREIAATLDDLLDDSPRQRRS
;
A
#
# COMPACT_ATOMS: atom_id res chain seq x y z
N MET A 1 33.80 2.30 0.88
CA MET A 1 32.35 2.00 0.88
C MET A 1 31.61 3.25 0.44
N ARG A 2 30.52 3.15 -0.31
CA ARG A 2 29.72 4.32 -0.69
C ARG A 2 29.06 4.91 0.55
N ARG A 3 28.96 6.24 0.63
CA ARG A 3 28.35 6.98 1.73
C ARG A 3 27.03 7.59 1.26
N ILE A 4 25.93 7.24 1.94
CA ILE A 4 24.59 7.73 1.63
C ILE A 4 24.09 8.60 2.79
N ALA A 5 23.69 9.83 2.49
CA ALA A 5 22.89 10.64 3.38
C ALA A 5 21.40 10.30 3.18
N TYR A 6 20.79 9.70 4.19
CA TYR A 6 19.39 9.27 4.16
C TYR A 6 18.54 10.23 5.00
N CYS A 7 17.73 11.07 4.34
CA CYS A 7 16.89 12.07 4.98
C CYS A 7 15.45 11.58 5.05
N SER A 8 14.96 11.27 6.25
CA SER A 8 13.61 10.73 6.45
C SER A 8 13.10 10.98 7.87
N PRO A 9 11.78 11.08 8.11
CA PRO A 9 11.26 10.82 9.44
C PRO A 9 11.55 9.38 9.86
N VAL A 10 11.64 9.18 11.17
CA VAL A 10 11.79 7.88 11.86
C VAL A 10 10.99 7.94 13.17
N ASN A 11 10.78 6.81 13.84
CA ASN A 11 10.03 6.76 15.09
C ASN A 11 10.72 7.62 16.16
N PRO A 12 9.96 8.39 16.97
CA PRO A 12 8.52 8.24 17.24
C PRO A 12 7.58 9.10 16.38
N VAL A 13 8.03 9.64 15.25
CA VAL A 13 7.12 10.39 14.36
C VAL A 13 6.08 9.42 13.78
N GLU A 14 4.81 9.61 14.12
CA GLU A 14 3.69 8.77 13.66
C GLU A 14 3.44 8.94 12.14
N SER A 15 4.19 8.19 11.34
CA SER A 15 4.09 8.18 9.88
C SER A 15 4.44 6.81 9.34
N GLY A 16 3.73 6.36 8.31
CA GLY A 16 4.08 5.11 7.62
C GLY A 16 5.47 5.14 6.99
N ILE A 17 6.00 6.35 6.70
CA ILE A 17 7.36 6.53 6.16
C ILE A 17 8.42 6.35 7.24
N SER A 18 8.09 6.65 8.51
CA SER A 18 8.95 6.35 9.65
C SER A 18 9.16 4.84 9.79
N ASP A 19 8.07 4.08 9.80
CA ASP A 19 8.11 2.61 9.83
C ASP A 19 8.90 2.06 8.64
N TYR A 20 8.53 2.46 7.42
CA TYR A 20 9.21 2.01 6.20
C TYR A 20 10.72 2.28 6.24
N SER A 21 11.14 3.44 6.74
CA SER A 21 12.56 3.79 6.80
C SER A 21 13.31 2.89 7.78
N GLU A 22 12.74 2.62 8.95
CA GLU A 22 13.35 1.72 9.92
C GLU A 22 13.40 0.26 9.43
N GLU A 23 12.46 -0.14 8.58
CA GLU A 23 12.44 -1.46 7.96
C GLU A 23 13.44 -1.58 6.80
N LEU A 24 13.65 -0.52 6.01
CA LEU A 24 14.55 -0.50 4.85
C LEU A 24 16.04 -0.32 5.22
N LEU A 25 16.34 0.55 6.18
CA LEU A 25 17.70 0.94 6.53
C LEU A 25 18.66 -0.23 6.85
N PRO A 26 18.28 -1.33 7.53
CA PRO A 26 19.21 -2.41 7.80
C PRO A 26 19.67 -3.11 6.52
N TYR A 27 18.77 -3.22 5.53
CA TYR A 27 19.04 -3.84 4.23
C TYR A 27 19.81 -2.89 3.31
N LEU A 28 19.48 -1.59 3.32
CA LEU A 28 20.27 -0.60 2.57
C LEU A 28 21.71 -0.52 3.09
N GLY A 29 21.89 -0.64 4.40
CA GLY A 29 23.19 -0.68 5.07
C GLY A 29 24.07 -1.87 4.69
N GLN A 30 23.52 -2.89 4.01
CA GLN A 30 24.32 -3.98 3.45
C GLN A 30 25.22 -3.52 2.31
N TYR A 31 24.87 -2.43 1.62
CA TYR A 31 25.54 -1.98 0.40
C TYR A 31 26.35 -0.70 0.60
N ALA A 32 25.94 0.15 1.54
CA ALA A 32 26.52 1.46 1.75
C ALA A 32 26.64 1.81 3.25
N GLU A 33 27.57 2.71 3.56
CA GLU A 33 27.60 3.39 4.85
C GLU A 33 26.50 4.45 4.84
N VAL A 34 25.50 4.29 5.69
CA VAL A 34 24.33 5.18 5.74
C VAL A 34 24.46 6.12 6.94
N SER A 35 24.33 7.42 6.69
CA SER A 35 24.15 8.44 7.73
C SER A 35 22.70 8.92 7.69
N LEU A 36 22.00 8.83 8.82
CA LEU A 36 20.61 9.21 8.96
C LEU A 36 20.51 10.71 9.30
N PHE A 37 19.70 11.45 8.55
CA PHE A 37 19.41 12.86 8.79
C PHE A 37 17.93 13.03 9.15
N VAL A 38 17.68 13.59 10.34
CA VAL A 38 16.33 13.79 10.91
C VAL A 38 16.08 15.25 11.24
N ASP A 39 14.81 15.64 11.43
CA ASP A 39 14.49 17.01 11.86
C ASP A 39 15.15 17.35 13.21
N ARG A 40 15.43 18.63 13.41
CA ARG A 40 16.17 19.13 14.57
C ARG A 40 15.42 18.80 15.85
N GLY A 41 16.12 18.15 16.79
CA GLY A 41 15.56 17.76 18.08
C GLY A 41 14.82 16.42 18.06
N LEU A 42 14.64 15.78 16.90
CA LEU A 42 14.13 14.41 16.85
C LEU A 42 15.17 13.44 17.40
N THR A 43 14.79 12.66 18.41
CA THR A 43 15.60 11.55 18.91
C THR A 43 14.94 10.24 18.51
N PRO A 44 15.59 9.41 17.68
CA PRO A 44 15.00 8.14 17.26
C PRO A 44 14.76 7.21 18.46
N THR A 45 13.55 6.67 18.58
CA THR A 45 13.21 5.73 19.66
C THR A 45 13.81 4.36 19.44
N ASN A 46 13.92 3.92 18.18
CA ASN A 46 14.52 2.64 17.83
C ASN A 46 16.02 2.61 18.22
N PRO A 47 16.43 1.74 19.17
CA PRO A 47 17.81 1.68 19.63
C PRO A 47 18.77 1.13 18.57
N ALA A 48 18.30 0.32 17.62
CA ALA A 48 19.13 -0.24 16.55
C ALA A 48 19.68 0.87 15.64
N LEU A 49 18.85 1.87 15.30
CA LEU A 49 19.30 3.04 14.52
C LEU A 49 20.50 3.72 15.16
N ARG A 50 20.42 4.02 16.46
CA ARG A 50 21.48 4.72 17.21
C ARG A 50 22.74 3.88 17.38
N ARG A 51 22.60 2.55 17.38
CA ARG A 51 23.72 1.61 17.49
C ARG A 51 24.48 1.44 16.19
N HIS A 52 23.77 1.43 15.06
CA HIS A 52 24.33 1.04 13.77
C HIS A 52 24.57 2.20 12.81
N LEU A 53 23.92 3.35 13.01
CA LEU A 53 24.00 4.51 12.12
C LEU A 53 24.49 5.75 12.87
N THR A 54 25.20 6.62 12.14
CA THR A 54 25.41 7.99 12.59
C THR A 54 24.15 8.81 12.31
N VAL A 55 23.59 9.42 13.35
CA VAL A 55 22.40 10.26 13.27
C VAL A 55 22.80 11.73 13.36
N HIS A 56 22.36 12.52 12.38
CA HIS A 56 22.60 13.95 12.29
C HIS A 56 21.28 14.73 12.28
N SER A 57 21.34 15.96 12.75
CA SER A 57 20.29 16.93 12.50
C SER A 57 20.38 17.39 11.04
N ILE A 58 19.24 17.49 10.35
CA ILE A 58 19.20 17.71 8.91
C ILE A 58 19.83 19.04 8.48
N ASP A 59 19.79 20.08 9.32
CA ASP A 59 20.44 21.37 9.10
C ASP A 59 21.98 21.28 9.01
N GLN A 60 22.57 20.17 9.46
CA GLN A 60 24.01 19.91 9.35
C GLN A 60 24.42 19.43 7.94
N LEU A 61 23.46 18.95 7.13
CA LEU A 61 23.74 18.34 5.83
C LEU A 61 24.54 19.25 4.88
N PRO A 62 24.22 20.55 4.69
CA PRO A 62 24.99 21.41 3.78
C PRO A 62 26.47 21.57 4.21
N ALA A 63 26.73 21.63 5.51
CA ALA A 63 28.08 21.74 6.04
C ALA A 63 28.86 20.43 5.83
N LEU A 64 28.24 19.28 6.13
CA LEU A 64 28.84 17.97 5.94
C LEU A 64 29.09 17.66 4.46
N GLN A 65 28.14 17.99 3.58
CA GLN A 65 28.28 17.81 2.14
C GLN A 65 29.44 18.62 1.56
N ARG A 66 29.73 19.82 2.09
CA ARG A 66 30.90 20.62 1.67
C ARG A 66 32.22 20.07 2.21
N LYS A 67 32.23 19.57 3.44
CA LYS A 67 33.46 19.09 4.10
C LYS A 67 33.90 17.72 3.58
N GLN A 68 32.95 16.79 3.48
CA GLN A 68 33.19 15.42 3.02
C GLN A 68 31.93 14.93 2.30
N PRO A 69 31.79 15.22 0.99
CA PRO A 69 30.59 14.89 0.23
C PRO A 69 30.14 13.44 0.40
N PHE A 70 28.83 13.25 0.55
CA PHE A 70 28.20 11.94 0.41
C PHE A 70 28.15 11.57 -1.08
N ASP A 71 28.29 10.27 -1.39
CA ASP A 71 28.15 9.76 -2.76
C ASP A 71 26.71 9.92 -3.27
N ALA A 72 25.71 9.82 -2.38
CA ALA A 72 24.31 10.11 -2.67
C ALA A 72 23.60 10.77 -1.47
N VAL A 73 22.61 11.60 -1.78
CA VAL A 73 21.66 12.15 -0.81
C VAL A 73 20.25 11.72 -1.23
N ILE A 74 19.48 11.17 -0.29
CA ILE A 74 18.13 10.64 -0.52
C ILE A 74 17.16 11.37 0.40
N TYR A 75 16.03 11.82 -0.14
CA TYR A 75 14.97 12.53 0.60
C TYR A 75 13.66 11.78 0.50
N HIS A 76 13.11 11.34 1.63
CA HIS A 76 11.80 10.70 1.69
C HIS A 76 10.71 11.75 1.87
N MET A 77 9.85 11.87 0.87
CA MET A 77 8.75 12.85 0.83
C MET A 77 7.39 12.17 0.80
N GLY A 78 6.52 12.59 1.72
CA GLY A 78 5.10 12.25 1.77
C GLY A 78 4.26 13.47 2.14
N ASN A 79 2.93 13.34 2.05
CA ASN A 79 2.00 14.45 2.22
C ASN A 79 1.64 14.67 3.71
N SER A 80 2.65 14.85 4.56
CA SER A 80 2.45 15.07 5.99
C SER A 80 3.45 16.08 6.59
N PRO A 81 3.11 16.71 7.73
CA PRO A 81 4.00 17.60 8.46
C PRO A 81 5.41 17.06 8.77
N ALA A 82 5.55 15.73 8.88
CA ALA A 82 6.80 15.04 9.17
C ALA A 82 7.94 15.36 8.20
N HIS A 83 7.63 15.86 7.00
CA HIS A 83 8.59 16.11 5.93
C HIS A 83 9.03 17.57 5.82
N GLY A 84 8.63 18.46 6.75
CA GLY A 84 8.89 19.91 6.66
C GLY A 84 10.37 20.26 6.45
N ALA A 85 11.26 19.76 7.31
CA ALA A 85 12.69 20.03 7.20
C ALA A 85 13.34 19.30 6.02
N ILE A 86 12.84 18.12 5.66
CA ILE A 86 13.32 17.30 4.55
C ILE A 86 13.05 18.01 3.22
N TYR A 87 11.83 18.52 3.04
CA TYR A 87 11.45 19.34 1.90
C TYR A 87 12.38 20.55 1.76
N GLU A 88 12.54 21.35 2.83
CA GLU A 88 13.39 22.54 2.81
C GLU A 88 14.85 22.23 2.48
N MET A 89 15.35 21.10 2.98
CA MET A 89 16.70 20.65 2.70
C MET A 89 16.87 20.18 1.25
N SER A 90 15.90 19.46 0.70
CA SER A 90 15.95 19.01 -0.70
C SER A 90 15.97 20.15 -1.71
N LEU A 91 15.48 21.35 -1.33
CA LEU A 91 15.58 22.54 -2.17
C LEU A 91 16.98 23.19 -2.12
N GLN A 92 17.78 22.89 -1.09
CA GLN A 92 19.10 23.48 -0.83
C GLN A 92 20.25 22.59 -1.26
N VAL A 93 20.16 21.28 -1.00
CA VAL A 93 21.18 20.30 -1.36
C VAL A 93 20.57 19.30 -2.34
N GLN A 94 21.13 19.23 -3.55
CA GLN A 94 20.61 18.35 -4.59
C GLN A 94 20.73 16.87 -4.17
N GLY A 95 19.72 16.07 -4.53
CA GLY A 95 19.71 14.63 -4.27
C GLY A 95 18.56 13.92 -4.97
N VAL A 96 18.38 12.65 -4.63
CA VAL A 96 17.29 11.79 -5.10
C VAL A 96 16.07 11.95 -4.21
N ILE A 97 14.90 12.15 -4.82
CA ILE A 97 13.63 12.21 -4.10
C ILE A 97 12.97 10.83 -4.15
N VAL A 98 12.62 10.29 -2.98
CA VAL A 98 11.74 9.14 -2.84
C VAL A 98 10.35 9.69 -2.56
N LEU A 99 9.46 9.58 -3.55
CA LEU A 99 8.12 10.15 -3.48
C LEU A 99 7.12 9.04 -3.14
N HIS A 100 6.56 9.10 -1.92
CA HIS A 100 5.63 8.09 -1.39
C HIS A 100 4.20 8.24 -1.91
N GLU A 101 3.89 9.44 -2.39
CA GLU A 101 2.62 9.80 -3.04
C GLU A 101 2.83 11.04 -3.93
N TRP A 102 2.08 11.12 -5.03
CA TRP A 102 2.18 12.19 -6.02
C TRP A 102 1.61 13.53 -5.56
N VAL A 103 0.65 13.55 -4.63
CA VAL A 103 0.00 14.80 -4.20
C VAL A 103 0.50 15.24 -2.83
N LEU A 104 1.25 16.34 -2.78
CA LEU A 104 1.77 16.97 -1.55
C LEU A 104 0.98 18.20 -1.10
N HIS A 105 -0.27 18.33 -1.56
CA HIS A 105 -1.06 19.53 -1.36
C HIS A 105 -1.26 19.88 0.13
N HIS A 106 -1.66 18.91 0.94
CA HIS A 106 -1.93 19.12 2.36
C HIS A 106 -0.64 19.48 3.10
N PHE A 107 0.47 18.83 2.76
CA PHE A 107 1.80 19.17 3.22
C PHE A 107 2.15 20.62 2.86
N LYS A 108 1.95 21.05 1.61
CA LYS A 108 2.31 22.40 1.16
C LYS A 108 1.48 23.49 1.82
N LEU A 109 0.18 23.25 2.02
CA LEU A 109 -0.66 24.14 2.83
C LEU A 109 -0.17 24.22 4.27
N TRP A 110 0.07 23.07 4.92
CA TRP A 110 0.61 23.04 6.29
C TRP A 110 1.98 23.73 6.37
N HIS A 111 2.86 23.51 5.40
CA HIS A 111 4.20 24.09 5.36
C HIS A 111 4.11 25.63 5.30
N ALA A 112 3.25 26.16 4.44
CA ALA A 112 2.99 27.58 4.33
C ALA A 112 2.36 28.15 5.62
N ALA A 113 1.34 27.50 6.16
CA ALA A 113 0.57 27.98 7.31
C ALA A 113 1.33 27.88 8.63
N GLU A 114 1.99 26.75 8.88
CA GLU A 114 2.55 26.42 10.19
C GLU A 114 4.06 26.60 10.28
N ARG A 115 4.79 26.26 9.21
CA ARG A 115 6.25 26.33 9.22
C ARG A 115 6.78 27.67 8.74
N ARG A 116 6.28 28.19 7.61
CA ARG A 116 6.66 29.50 7.07
C ARG A 116 5.86 30.68 7.61
N LYS A 117 4.67 30.43 8.16
CA LYS A 117 3.71 31.46 8.56
C LYS A 117 3.37 32.45 7.41
N ASP A 118 3.33 31.95 6.17
CA ASP A 118 2.97 32.71 4.96
C ASP A 118 2.01 31.90 4.07
N VAL A 119 0.73 31.87 4.44
CA VAL A 119 -0.34 31.30 3.61
C VAL A 119 -0.48 32.04 2.27
N GLY A 120 -0.07 33.31 2.21
CA GLY A 120 -0.06 34.10 0.98
C GLY A 120 0.86 33.49 -0.08
N ALA A 121 2.00 32.94 0.30
CA ALA A 121 2.90 32.23 -0.62
C ALA A 121 2.20 31.02 -1.26
N TYR A 122 1.49 30.22 -0.47
CA TYR A 122 0.73 29.08 -0.98
C TYR A 122 -0.39 29.51 -1.95
N LEU A 123 -1.13 30.59 -1.65
CA LEU A 123 -2.14 31.13 -2.55
C LEU A 123 -1.52 31.60 -3.89
N ARG A 124 -0.39 32.30 -3.82
CA ARG A 124 0.35 32.77 -5.01
C ARG A 124 0.87 31.59 -5.84
N GLU A 125 1.45 30.58 -5.21
CA GLU A 125 1.93 29.38 -5.89
C GLU A 125 0.80 28.65 -6.62
N MET A 126 -0.34 28.45 -5.94
CA MET A 126 -1.52 27.82 -6.52
C MET A 126 -2.07 28.62 -7.72
N GLN A 127 -2.08 29.95 -7.63
CA GLN A 127 -2.49 30.81 -8.75
C GLN A 127 -1.49 30.77 -9.90
N GLN A 128 -0.18 30.81 -9.61
CA GLN A 128 0.88 30.81 -10.61
C GLN A 128 0.95 29.50 -11.38
N ARG A 129 0.83 28.35 -10.68
CA ARG A 129 0.94 27.02 -11.29
C ARG A 129 -0.36 26.56 -11.94
N TYR A 130 -1.51 26.90 -11.35
CA TYR A 130 -2.80 26.29 -11.74
C TYR A 130 -3.91 27.32 -12.04
N GLY A 131 -3.56 28.60 -12.15
CA GLY A 131 -4.47 29.67 -12.54
C GLY A 131 -5.60 29.91 -11.53
N ALA A 132 -6.70 30.47 -12.03
CA ALA A 132 -7.85 30.88 -11.22
C ALA A 132 -8.53 29.69 -10.50
N GLU A 133 -8.49 28.50 -11.08
CA GLU A 133 -9.02 27.29 -10.42
C GLU A 133 -8.18 26.92 -9.19
N GLY A 134 -6.85 26.92 -9.34
CA GLY A 134 -5.94 26.66 -8.23
C GLY A 134 -6.15 27.63 -7.08
N GLU A 135 -6.20 28.94 -7.38
CA GLU A 135 -6.44 29.98 -6.37
C GLU A 135 -7.78 29.76 -5.62
N ARG A 136 -8.85 29.44 -6.36
CA ARG A 136 -10.17 29.17 -5.77
C ARG A 136 -10.13 28.00 -4.80
N VAL A 137 -9.48 26.90 -5.18
CA VAL A 137 -9.32 25.72 -4.31
C VAL A 137 -8.47 26.07 -3.09
N ALA A 138 -7.35 26.77 -3.31
CA ALA A 138 -6.44 27.18 -2.25
C ALA A 138 -7.11 28.06 -1.19
N ARG A 139 -7.98 29.00 -1.60
CA ARG A 139 -8.76 29.86 -0.68
C ARG A 139 -9.78 29.08 0.16
N LYS A 140 -10.33 27.99 -0.36
CA LYS A 140 -11.24 27.11 0.40
C LYS A 140 -10.45 26.27 1.39
N MET A 141 -9.38 25.63 0.91
CA MET A 141 -8.50 24.79 1.74
C MET A 141 -7.89 25.59 2.91
N SER A 142 -7.45 26.84 2.67
CA SER A 142 -6.88 27.70 3.73
C SER A 142 -7.89 28.13 4.80
N ARG A 143 -9.20 27.96 4.55
CA ARG A 143 -10.28 28.16 5.53
C ARG A 143 -10.73 26.85 6.17
N GLY A 144 -9.99 25.76 6.00
CA GLY A 144 -10.31 24.43 6.51
C GLY A 144 -11.42 23.71 5.75
N GLN A 145 -11.83 24.21 4.57
CA GLN A 145 -12.83 23.54 3.74
C GLN A 145 -12.13 22.50 2.88
N LEU A 146 -12.19 21.23 3.28
CA LEU A 146 -11.67 20.11 2.49
C LEU A 146 -12.30 20.09 1.09
N GLN A 147 -11.46 19.87 0.08
CA GLN A 147 -11.88 19.79 -1.33
C GLN A 147 -11.21 18.57 -1.97
N ASP A 148 -12.00 17.65 -2.53
CA ASP A 148 -11.47 16.54 -3.34
C ASP A 148 -10.67 17.07 -4.53
N ALA A 149 -11.02 18.25 -5.05
CA ALA A 149 -10.27 18.94 -6.08
C ALA A 149 -8.80 19.21 -5.70
N ALA A 150 -8.44 19.23 -4.41
CA ALA A 150 -7.06 19.38 -3.97
C ALA A 150 -6.14 18.28 -4.55
N PHE A 151 -6.67 17.09 -4.81
CA PHE A 151 -5.93 15.96 -5.41
C PHE A 151 -5.56 16.18 -6.88
N ARG A 152 -6.13 17.19 -7.55
CA ARG A 152 -5.74 17.60 -8.91
C ARG A 152 -4.53 18.55 -8.93
N PHE A 153 -4.09 19.04 -7.77
CA PHE A 153 -3.01 20.01 -7.63
C PHE A 153 -1.89 19.39 -6.80
N PRO A 154 -0.93 18.69 -7.43
CA PRO A 154 0.03 17.86 -6.72
C PRO A 154 1.04 18.66 -5.89
N LEU A 155 1.40 19.88 -6.32
CA LEU A 155 2.39 20.73 -5.67
C LEU A 155 3.74 20.03 -5.40
N VAL A 156 4.16 19.17 -6.34
CA VAL A 156 5.45 18.46 -6.34
C VAL A 156 6.49 19.14 -7.23
N GLU A 157 6.10 20.13 -8.02
CA GLU A 157 6.89 20.68 -9.10
C GLU A 157 8.24 21.22 -8.63
N ASP A 158 8.29 21.95 -7.51
CA ASP A 158 9.55 22.45 -6.91
C ASP A 158 10.55 21.30 -6.62
N LEU A 159 10.05 20.14 -6.17
CA LEU A 159 10.87 18.96 -5.88
C LEU A 159 11.37 18.33 -7.17
N ILE A 160 10.48 18.13 -8.15
CA ILE A 160 10.80 17.48 -9.43
C ILE A 160 11.79 18.34 -10.24
N GLU A 161 11.64 19.66 -10.21
CA GLU A 161 12.55 20.61 -10.87
C GLU A 161 13.98 20.52 -10.32
N ARG A 162 14.14 20.27 -9.02
CA ARG A 162 15.45 20.22 -8.33
C ARG A 162 16.04 18.82 -8.18
N ALA A 163 15.22 17.78 -8.28
CA ALA A 163 15.64 16.40 -8.12
C ALA A 163 16.76 16.02 -9.10
N GLN A 164 17.74 15.28 -8.59
CA GLN A 164 18.75 14.59 -9.41
C GLN A 164 18.20 13.31 -10.02
N GLY A 165 17.28 12.66 -9.30
CA GLY A 165 16.54 11.48 -9.72
C GLY A 165 15.34 11.26 -8.82
N LEU A 166 14.41 10.42 -9.26
CA LEU A 166 13.20 10.09 -8.51
C LEU A 166 13.04 8.58 -8.35
N ILE A 167 12.72 8.16 -7.13
CA ILE A 167 12.22 6.82 -6.84
C ILE A 167 10.74 6.95 -6.51
N GLY A 168 9.90 6.22 -7.25
CA GLY A 168 8.49 6.00 -6.92
C GLY A 168 8.27 4.54 -6.55
N HIS A 169 7.23 4.25 -5.77
CA HIS A 169 6.86 2.89 -5.39
C HIS A 169 5.82 2.25 -6.33
N SER A 170 5.40 2.98 -7.35
CA SER A 170 4.41 2.58 -8.35
C SER A 170 4.74 3.19 -9.72
N CYS A 171 4.26 2.55 -10.79
CA CYS A 171 4.35 3.10 -12.14
C CYS A 171 3.62 4.44 -12.23
N PHE A 172 2.46 4.58 -11.57
CA PHE A 172 1.68 5.81 -11.52
C PHE A 172 2.53 7.02 -11.09
N VAL A 173 3.27 6.93 -9.98
CA VAL A 173 4.09 8.06 -9.51
C VAL A 173 5.21 8.39 -10.50
N VAL A 174 5.86 7.36 -11.05
CA VAL A 174 6.98 7.54 -11.98
C VAL A 174 6.51 8.10 -13.33
N ASP A 175 5.38 7.65 -13.84
CA ASP A 175 4.83 8.13 -15.11
C ASP A 175 4.32 9.56 -15.00
N GLN A 176 3.74 9.94 -13.85
CA GLN A 176 3.41 11.33 -13.56
C GLN A 176 4.67 12.22 -13.48
N ALA A 177 5.75 11.73 -12.85
CA ALA A 177 7.02 12.43 -12.81
C ALA A 177 7.64 12.60 -14.21
N ARG A 178 7.57 11.57 -15.06
CA ARG A 178 8.03 11.62 -16.46
C ARG A 178 7.19 12.57 -17.31
N ALA A 179 5.88 12.61 -17.11
CA ALA A 179 5.00 13.56 -17.79
C ALA A 179 5.36 15.02 -17.42
N LEU A 180 5.71 15.26 -16.15
CA LEU A 180 6.10 16.59 -15.68
C LEU A 180 7.53 16.98 -16.10
N ARG A 181 8.49 16.05 -16.04
CA ARG A 181 9.89 16.28 -16.43
C ARG A 181 10.47 15.04 -17.13
N PRO A 182 10.34 14.92 -18.46
CA PRO A 182 10.76 13.72 -19.21
C PRO A 182 12.25 13.37 -19.08
N THR A 183 13.10 14.36 -18.78
CA THR A 183 14.55 14.18 -18.64
C THR A 183 15.00 13.77 -17.24
N LEU A 184 14.09 13.72 -16.26
CA LEU A 184 14.43 13.30 -14.89
C LEU A 184 14.61 11.78 -14.85
N PRO A 185 15.80 11.27 -14.46
CA PRO A 185 15.97 9.84 -14.23
C PRO A 185 15.01 9.38 -13.13
N ALA A 186 14.15 8.42 -13.44
CA ALA A 186 13.16 7.92 -12.51
C ALA A 186 13.02 6.40 -12.60
N ALA A 187 12.87 5.74 -11.46
CA ALA A 187 12.68 4.30 -11.36
C ALA A 187 11.56 3.93 -10.39
N VAL A 188 10.85 2.85 -10.74
CA VAL A 188 9.95 2.18 -9.82
C VAL A 188 10.79 1.27 -8.94
N VAL A 189 10.70 1.44 -7.63
CA VAL A 189 11.24 0.51 -6.65
C VAL A 189 10.08 0.06 -5.77
N PRO A 190 9.61 -1.20 -5.90
CA PRO A 190 8.54 -1.72 -5.05
C PRO A 190 8.86 -1.48 -3.57
N MET A 191 7.88 -0.98 -2.82
CA MET A 191 8.03 -0.77 -1.39
C MET A 191 8.20 -2.11 -0.68
N GLY A 192 9.28 -2.28 0.05
CA GLY A 192 9.53 -3.46 0.87
C GLY A 192 8.73 -3.43 2.16
N VAL A 193 8.18 -4.58 2.57
CA VAL A 193 7.56 -4.79 3.88
C VAL A 193 8.01 -6.13 4.48
N PRO A 194 8.10 -6.26 5.82
CA PRO A 194 8.22 -7.56 6.45
C PRO A 194 7.03 -8.44 6.02
N LEU A 195 7.32 -9.68 5.62
CA LEU A 195 6.26 -10.63 5.30
C LEU A 195 5.55 -11.03 6.61
N PRO A 196 4.25 -10.75 6.79
CA PRO A 196 3.57 -11.03 8.05
C PRO A 196 3.57 -12.51 8.39
N LEU A 197 3.61 -12.82 9.70
CA LEU A 197 3.37 -14.17 10.19
C LEU A 197 1.90 -14.54 9.98
N LEU A 198 1.65 -15.83 9.69
CA LEU A 198 0.29 -16.34 9.54
C LEU A 198 -0.25 -16.69 10.93
N LEU A 199 -1.17 -15.86 11.41
CA LEU A 199 -1.92 -16.10 12.64
C LEU A 199 -3.17 -16.93 12.34
N ALA A 200 -3.49 -17.87 13.24
CA ALA A 200 -4.75 -18.60 13.18
C ALA A 200 -5.92 -17.64 13.44
N ARG A 201 -6.91 -17.65 12.53
CA ARG A 201 -8.11 -16.79 12.58
C ARG A 201 -8.83 -16.88 13.93
N ASP A 202 -9.09 -18.09 14.40
CA ASP A 202 -9.90 -18.30 15.60
C ASP A 202 -9.17 -17.87 16.86
N ALA A 203 -7.86 -18.15 16.97
CA ALA A 203 -7.03 -17.66 18.06
C ALA A 203 -6.97 -16.12 18.09
N ALA A 204 -6.88 -15.47 16.92
CA ALA A 204 -6.92 -14.01 16.83
C ALA A 204 -8.28 -13.45 17.28
N ARG A 205 -9.38 -14.12 16.91
CA ARG A 205 -10.73 -13.74 17.33
C ARG A 205 -10.94 -13.90 18.83
N GLU A 206 -10.49 -15.00 19.42
CA GLU A 206 -10.55 -15.23 20.87
C GLU A 206 -9.79 -14.13 21.64
N GLN A 207 -8.56 -13.82 21.22
CA GLN A 207 -7.74 -12.76 21.83
C GLN A 207 -8.38 -11.37 21.73
N LEU A 208 -9.15 -11.12 20.67
CA LEU A 208 -9.85 -9.86 20.43
C LEU A 208 -11.29 -9.84 20.98
N GLY A 209 -11.79 -10.95 21.54
CA GLY A 209 -13.17 -11.07 21.99
C GLY A 209 -14.20 -11.00 20.85
N LEU A 210 -13.82 -11.46 19.66
CA LEU A 210 -14.67 -11.46 18.45
C LEU A 210 -15.38 -12.82 18.27
N PRO A 211 -16.60 -12.82 17.71
CA PRO A 211 -17.35 -14.05 17.43
C PRO A 211 -16.64 -14.96 16.40
N LEU A 212 -16.59 -16.26 16.67
CA LEU A 212 -15.93 -17.25 15.79
C LEU A 212 -16.71 -17.53 14.49
N ASP A 213 -18.04 -17.58 14.57
CA ASP A 213 -18.89 -18.01 13.44
C ASP A 213 -19.47 -16.84 12.62
N ALA A 214 -19.21 -15.61 13.03
CA ALA A 214 -19.73 -14.43 12.32
C ALA A 214 -18.80 -14.00 11.17
N PRO A 215 -19.35 -13.57 10.02
CA PRO A 215 -18.56 -12.87 9.01
C PRO A 215 -17.99 -11.55 9.57
N ILE A 216 -16.69 -11.34 9.41
CA ILE A 216 -15.99 -10.13 9.85
C ILE A 216 -15.37 -9.42 8.65
N TRP A 217 -15.86 -8.21 8.38
CA TRP A 217 -15.19 -7.27 7.47
C TRP A 217 -14.23 -6.40 8.27
N ALA A 218 -13.14 -5.94 7.64
CA ALA A 218 -12.22 -5.00 8.28
C ALA A 218 -11.64 -3.96 7.32
N SER A 219 -11.47 -2.73 7.81
CA SER A 219 -10.74 -1.65 7.13
C SER A 219 -9.64 -1.13 8.03
N PHE A 220 -8.49 -0.77 7.45
CA PHE A 220 -7.28 -0.48 8.21
C PHE A 220 -6.65 0.88 7.88
N GLY A 221 -6.05 1.47 8.90
CA GLY A 221 -5.27 2.72 8.84
C GLY A 221 -6.07 3.94 9.31
N HIS A 222 -5.50 5.14 9.13
CA HIS A 222 -6.16 6.38 9.53
C HIS A 222 -7.47 6.57 8.74
N ILE A 223 -8.60 6.60 9.45
CA ILE A 223 -9.93 6.64 8.85
C ILE A 223 -10.27 8.08 8.51
N ASN A 224 -10.41 8.37 7.22
CA ASN A 224 -10.70 9.70 6.70
C ASN A 224 -11.73 9.61 5.55
N PRO A 225 -12.25 10.73 5.03
CA PRO A 225 -13.27 10.71 3.98
C PRO A 225 -12.82 9.96 2.72
N TYR A 226 -11.53 10.05 2.39
CA TYR A 226 -10.95 9.46 1.18
C TYR A 226 -10.91 7.94 1.24
N LYS A 227 -11.01 7.32 2.43
CA LYS A 227 -11.07 5.87 2.62
C LYS A 227 -12.41 5.23 2.22
N ARG A 228 -13.34 5.99 1.64
CA ARG A 228 -14.61 5.49 1.07
C ARG A 228 -15.49 4.69 2.04
N MET A 229 -15.44 5.07 3.32
CA MET A 229 -16.21 4.40 4.38
C MET A 229 -17.72 4.42 4.12
N GLU A 230 -18.27 5.46 3.50
CA GLU A 230 -19.70 5.49 3.16
C GLU A 230 -20.09 4.39 2.18
N SER A 231 -19.29 4.15 1.15
CA SER A 231 -19.56 3.10 0.17
C SER A 231 -19.47 1.72 0.81
N ALA A 232 -18.40 1.49 1.60
CA ALA A 232 -18.21 0.24 2.32
C ALA A 232 -19.35 -0.04 3.33
N LEU A 233 -19.76 0.97 4.11
CA LEU A 233 -20.84 0.82 5.09
C LEU A 233 -22.22 0.61 4.42
N ARG A 234 -22.46 1.20 3.25
CA ARG A 234 -23.69 0.96 2.48
C ARG A 234 -23.73 -0.47 1.94
N ALA A 235 -22.61 -0.99 1.44
CA ALA A 235 -22.49 -2.39 1.04
C ALA A 235 -22.68 -3.32 2.24
N PHE A 236 -22.00 -3.04 3.35
CA PHE A 236 -22.09 -3.81 4.58
C PHE A 236 -23.52 -3.85 5.14
N LYS A 237 -24.26 -2.73 5.10
CA LYS A 237 -25.67 -2.70 5.52
C LYS A 237 -26.53 -3.71 4.77
N LYS A 238 -26.34 -3.82 3.45
CA LYS A 238 -27.07 -4.79 2.62
C LYS A 238 -26.63 -6.22 2.95
N PHE A 239 -25.32 -6.45 3.04
CA PHE A 239 -24.78 -7.75 3.43
C PHE A 239 -25.29 -8.21 4.80
N ARG A 240 -25.36 -7.32 5.78
CA ARG A 240 -25.86 -7.62 7.12
C ARG A 240 -27.36 -7.97 7.14
N ALA A 241 -28.16 -7.44 6.21
CA ALA A 241 -29.55 -7.86 6.08
C ALA A 241 -29.67 -9.36 5.71
N GLU A 242 -28.66 -9.91 5.01
CA GLU A 242 -28.53 -11.33 4.70
C GLU A 242 -27.79 -12.10 5.79
N GLN A 243 -26.87 -11.44 6.50
CA GLN A 243 -26.01 -12.01 7.53
C GLN A 243 -26.11 -11.19 8.83
N PRO A 244 -27.17 -11.39 9.65
CA PRO A 244 -27.47 -10.52 10.79
C PRO A 244 -26.36 -10.42 11.84
N ASN A 245 -25.55 -11.48 11.97
CA ASN A 245 -24.44 -11.59 12.90
C ASN A 245 -23.13 -10.97 12.38
N ALA A 246 -23.08 -10.51 11.13
CA ALA A 246 -21.87 -9.93 10.57
C ALA A 246 -21.37 -8.72 11.39
N ARG A 247 -20.06 -8.52 11.41
CA ARG A 247 -19.37 -7.40 12.06
C ARG A 247 -18.48 -6.68 11.06
N TYR A 248 -18.32 -5.38 11.23
CA TYR A 248 -17.37 -4.58 10.46
C TYR A 248 -16.46 -3.81 11.40
N ILE A 249 -15.18 -4.14 11.41
CA ILE A 249 -14.17 -3.55 12.28
C ILE A 249 -13.39 -2.48 11.51
N LEU A 250 -13.39 -1.26 12.02
CA LEU A 250 -12.63 -0.14 11.50
C LEU A 250 -11.42 0.08 12.41
N VAL A 251 -10.27 -0.41 11.94
CA VAL A 251 -9.01 -0.51 12.69
C VAL A 251 -8.14 0.71 12.39
N GLY A 252 -8.16 1.69 13.30
CA GLY A 252 -7.34 2.89 13.23
C GLY A 252 -8.03 4.13 13.79
N SER A 253 -7.24 5.19 14.01
CA SER A 253 -7.74 6.48 14.48
C SER A 253 -8.60 7.15 13.41
N VAL A 254 -9.68 7.82 13.85
CA VAL A 254 -10.56 8.61 12.97
C VAL A 254 -10.02 10.03 12.84
N SER A 255 -10.02 10.56 11.64
CA SER A 255 -9.66 11.95 11.37
C SER A 255 -10.62 12.89 12.12
N PRO A 256 -10.12 13.91 12.85
CA PRO A 256 -10.98 14.85 13.58
C PRO A 256 -12.00 15.59 12.71
N SER A 257 -11.73 15.72 11.41
CA SER A 257 -12.62 16.38 10.44
C SER A 257 -13.67 15.44 9.83
N TYR A 258 -13.73 14.18 10.24
CA TYR A 258 -14.62 13.17 9.67
C TYR A 258 -15.61 12.62 10.69
N ASP A 259 -16.89 12.97 10.53
CA ASP A 259 -17.98 12.47 11.40
C ASP A 259 -18.44 11.06 11.00
N LEU A 260 -17.54 10.10 11.19
CA LEU A 260 -17.80 8.68 10.99
C LEU A 260 -18.95 8.18 11.88
N ALA A 261 -19.08 8.71 13.10
CA ALA A 261 -20.12 8.31 14.03
C ALA A 261 -21.52 8.70 13.51
N ALA A 262 -21.69 9.89 12.94
CA ALA A 262 -22.94 10.28 12.29
C ALA A 262 -23.26 9.40 11.08
N LEU A 263 -22.25 9.03 10.28
CA LEU A 263 -22.43 8.13 9.16
C LEU A 263 -22.92 6.74 9.62
N ILE A 264 -22.31 6.15 10.65
CA ILE A 264 -22.72 4.87 11.23
C ILE A 264 -24.15 4.95 11.79
N ARG A 265 -24.49 6.03 12.51
CA ARG A 265 -25.85 6.27 13.03
C ARG A 265 -26.88 6.39 11.91
N ARG A 266 -26.59 7.19 10.87
CA ARG A 266 -27.46 7.39 9.70
C ARG A 266 -27.75 6.08 8.97
N LEU A 267 -26.77 5.17 8.94
CA LEU A 267 -26.93 3.85 8.32
C LEU A 267 -27.54 2.81 9.26
N ALA A 268 -27.75 3.14 10.55
CA ALA A 268 -28.25 2.24 11.59
C ALA A 268 -27.37 0.98 11.78
N LEU A 269 -26.06 1.19 11.91
CA LEU A 269 -25.06 0.13 12.05
C LEU A 269 -24.30 0.12 13.39
N GLY A 270 -24.77 0.88 14.38
CA GLY A 270 -24.06 1.09 15.65
C GLY A 270 -23.82 -0.16 16.49
N ASP A 271 -24.60 -1.22 16.27
CA ASP A 271 -24.50 -2.52 16.94
C ASP A 271 -23.64 -3.56 16.18
N SER A 272 -23.14 -3.21 15.00
CA SER A 272 -22.40 -4.11 14.11
C SER A 272 -21.06 -3.55 13.62
N VAL A 273 -20.83 -2.25 13.78
CA VAL A 273 -19.58 -1.59 13.43
C VAL A 273 -18.77 -1.29 14.69
N ILE A 274 -17.52 -1.74 14.73
CA ILE A 274 -16.58 -1.52 15.83
C ILE A 274 -15.50 -0.57 15.32
N VAL A 275 -15.25 0.53 16.05
CA VAL A 275 -14.15 1.47 15.75
C VAL A 275 -13.12 1.34 16.86
N THR A 276 -11.91 0.90 16.54
CA THR A 276 -10.90 0.54 17.56
C THR A 276 -10.11 1.74 18.08
N GLY A 277 -10.02 2.82 17.30
CA GLY A 277 -8.97 3.82 17.48
C GLY A 277 -7.61 3.29 17.03
N TYR A 278 -6.52 3.95 17.44
CA TYR A 278 -5.17 3.50 17.12
C TYR A 278 -4.93 2.08 17.66
N ALA A 279 -4.49 1.18 16.79
CA ALA A 279 -4.14 -0.20 17.14
C ALA A 279 -2.62 -0.38 17.05
N PRO A 280 -1.94 -0.81 18.13
CA PRO A 280 -0.54 -1.23 18.08
C PRO A 280 -0.32 -2.34 17.04
N ARG A 281 0.93 -2.53 16.59
CA ARG A 281 1.27 -3.49 15.52
C ARG A 281 0.74 -4.91 15.78
N ALA A 282 0.90 -5.43 17.00
CA ALA A 282 0.43 -6.77 17.34
C ALA A 282 -1.10 -6.91 17.22
N ASP A 283 -1.85 -5.90 17.67
CA ASP A 283 -3.31 -5.91 17.55
C ASP A 283 -3.76 -5.70 16.10
N PHE A 284 -3.06 -4.85 15.35
CA PHE A 284 -3.28 -4.71 13.91
C PHE A 284 -3.21 -6.08 13.23
N GLU A 285 -2.17 -6.87 13.48
CA GLU A 285 -2.01 -8.19 12.85
C GLU A 285 -3.08 -9.20 13.29
N ARG A 286 -3.49 -9.17 14.58
CA ARG A 286 -4.63 -9.97 15.05
C ARG A 286 -5.92 -9.59 14.33
N TYR A 287 -6.19 -8.29 14.15
CA TYR A 287 -7.38 -7.85 13.41
C TYR A 287 -7.32 -8.25 11.94
N VAL A 288 -6.14 -8.21 11.31
CA VAL A 288 -5.94 -8.74 9.95
C VAL A 288 -6.30 -10.21 9.89
N ALA A 289 -5.77 -11.02 10.81
CA ALA A 289 -6.02 -12.46 10.84
C ALA A 289 -7.48 -12.83 11.15
N ALA A 290 -8.15 -12.03 11.99
CA ALA A 290 -9.54 -12.23 12.37
C ALA A 290 -10.53 -11.92 11.25
N ALA A 291 -10.16 -11.07 10.28
CA ALA A 291 -11.04 -10.64 9.19
C ALA A 291 -11.22 -11.72 8.11
N ASP A 292 -12.45 -11.87 7.63
CA ASP A 292 -12.81 -12.71 6.47
C ASP A 292 -12.74 -11.90 5.16
N LEU A 293 -12.95 -10.58 5.22
CA LEU A 293 -12.84 -9.66 4.09
C LEU A 293 -12.20 -8.34 4.53
N CYS A 294 -11.12 -7.94 3.88
CA CYS A 294 -10.49 -6.64 4.11
C CYS A 294 -10.86 -5.64 3.00
N LEU A 295 -11.04 -4.38 3.37
CA LEU A 295 -11.28 -3.28 2.43
C LEU A 295 -10.16 -2.23 2.58
N ASN A 296 -9.51 -1.89 1.47
CA ASN A 296 -8.55 -0.79 1.38
C ASN A 296 -8.92 0.11 0.20
N LEU A 297 -10.06 0.77 0.37
CA LEU A 297 -10.64 1.63 -0.65
C LEU A 297 -10.07 3.03 -0.58
N ARG A 298 -10.01 3.70 -1.72
CA ARG A 298 -9.69 5.12 -1.76
C ARG A 298 -10.21 5.86 -2.96
N TRP A 299 -10.79 7.03 -2.70
CA TRP A 299 -11.05 8.02 -3.72
C TRP A 299 -11.33 9.41 -3.10
N PRO A 300 -10.76 10.49 -3.65
CA PRO A 300 -9.70 10.53 -4.67
C PRO A 300 -8.37 9.89 -4.18
N THR A 301 -7.45 9.61 -5.11
CA THR A 301 -6.11 9.06 -4.81
C THR A 301 -5.02 10.12 -5.02
N ALA A 302 -4.00 10.08 -4.17
CA ALA A 302 -2.76 10.83 -4.31
C ALA A 302 -1.67 10.00 -5.02
N GLY A 303 -1.96 8.80 -5.52
CA GLY A 303 -0.95 7.88 -6.04
C GLY A 303 -0.10 7.23 -4.94
N GLU A 304 -0.60 7.21 -3.71
CA GLU A 304 0.11 6.72 -2.53
C GLU A 304 0.35 5.21 -2.57
N THR A 305 1.42 4.75 -1.92
CA THR A 305 1.66 3.32 -1.67
C THR A 305 1.28 2.96 -0.23
N SER A 306 0.51 1.88 -0.04
CA SER A 306 -0.10 1.57 1.26
C SER A 306 0.58 0.38 1.94
N ALA A 307 1.42 0.63 2.95
CA ALA A 307 2.07 -0.45 3.71
C ALA A 307 1.07 -1.36 4.41
N SER A 308 -0.04 -0.80 4.90
CA SER A 308 -1.14 -1.61 5.44
C SER A 308 -1.70 -2.58 4.41
N LEU A 309 -1.86 -2.18 3.14
CA LEU A 309 -2.37 -3.05 2.08
C LEU A 309 -1.44 -4.23 1.84
N LEU A 310 -0.13 -3.96 1.71
CA LEU A 310 0.85 -5.03 1.53
C LEU A 310 0.88 -5.99 2.72
N ARG A 311 0.59 -5.52 3.95
CA ARG A 311 0.44 -6.41 5.11
C ARG A 311 -0.84 -7.24 5.06
N LEU A 312 -1.96 -6.70 4.56
CA LEU A 312 -3.19 -7.49 4.34
C LEU A 312 -2.93 -8.61 3.33
N LEU A 313 -2.32 -8.26 2.19
CA LEU A 313 -1.98 -9.20 1.13
C LEU A 313 -0.94 -10.21 1.61
N GLY A 314 0.08 -9.77 2.34
CA GLY A 314 1.11 -10.63 2.93
C GLY A 314 0.54 -11.62 3.95
N ALA A 315 -0.50 -11.25 4.69
CA ALA A 315 -1.25 -12.15 5.57
C ALA A 315 -2.24 -13.08 4.83
N GLY A 316 -2.25 -13.02 3.50
CA GLY A 316 -3.12 -13.81 2.63
C GLY A 316 -4.60 -13.55 2.88
N ARG A 317 -4.97 -12.31 3.25
CA ARG A 317 -6.38 -11.95 3.48
C ARG A 317 -7.04 -11.49 2.17
N PRO A 318 -8.23 -12.02 1.83
CA PRO A 318 -9.03 -11.47 0.74
C PRO A 318 -9.23 -9.97 0.94
N THR A 319 -8.80 -9.18 -0.03
CA THR A 319 -8.82 -7.73 0.07
C THR A 319 -9.47 -7.14 -1.17
N LEU A 320 -10.31 -6.11 -0.99
CA LEU A 320 -10.81 -5.28 -2.09
C LEU A 320 -10.14 -3.91 -2.06
N VAL A 321 -9.76 -3.42 -3.23
CA VAL A 321 -9.17 -2.10 -3.44
C VAL A 321 -9.94 -1.30 -4.48
N SER A 322 -9.81 0.02 -4.45
CA SER A 322 -10.32 0.86 -5.53
C SER A 322 -9.42 0.74 -6.77
N ALA A 323 -10.01 0.58 -7.96
CA ALA A 323 -9.31 0.44 -9.25
C ALA A 323 -8.72 1.79 -9.74
N VAL A 324 -7.83 2.39 -8.93
CA VAL A 324 -7.32 3.76 -9.16
C VAL A 324 -5.84 3.88 -8.80
N GLY A 325 -5.10 4.71 -9.56
CA GLY A 325 -3.70 5.02 -9.27
C GLY A 325 -2.83 3.76 -9.09
N SER A 326 -1.99 3.77 -8.05
CA SER A 326 -1.11 2.65 -7.68
C SER A 326 -1.87 1.36 -7.31
N PHE A 327 -3.13 1.45 -6.90
CA PHE A 327 -3.93 0.27 -6.52
C PHE A 327 -4.41 -0.49 -7.76
N GLY A 328 -4.60 0.21 -8.89
CA GLY A 328 -4.94 -0.39 -10.18
C GLY A 328 -3.81 -1.23 -10.79
N GLU A 329 -2.57 -1.06 -10.32
CA GLU A 329 -1.40 -1.83 -10.77
C GLU A 329 -1.35 -3.24 -10.18
N LEU A 330 -2.17 -3.53 -9.15
CA LEU A 330 -2.19 -4.86 -8.52
C LEU A 330 -2.82 -5.89 -9.45
N PRO A 331 -2.22 -7.09 -9.61
CA PRO A 331 -2.80 -8.15 -10.40
C PRO A 331 -4.20 -8.56 -9.91
N ALA A 332 -5.11 -8.85 -10.84
CA ALA A 332 -6.49 -9.20 -10.52
C ALA A 332 -6.62 -10.51 -9.71
N ASP A 333 -5.67 -11.42 -9.88
CA ASP A 333 -5.57 -12.69 -9.15
C ASP A 333 -4.92 -12.55 -7.76
N VAL A 334 -4.41 -11.36 -7.42
CA VAL A 334 -3.82 -11.00 -6.11
C VAL A 334 -4.83 -10.26 -5.24
N CYS A 335 -5.59 -9.35 -5.84
CA CYS A 335 -6.53 -8.49 -5.12
C CYS A 335 -7.69 -8.12 -6.04
N ALA A 336 -8.92 -8.32 -5.58
CA ALA A 336 -10.08 -7.88 -6.32
C ALA A 336 -10.20 -6.35 -6.28
N GLN A 337 -10.62 -5.76 -7.40
CA GLN A 337 -10.73 -4.32 -7.57
C GLN A 337 -12.19 -3.91 -7.76
N VAL A 338 -12.52 -2.71 -7.25
CA VAL A 338 -13.85 -2.09 -7.42
C VAL A 338 -13.69 -0.70 -8.03
N ASP A 339 -14.57 -0.36 -8.96
CA ASP A 339 -14.59 0.96 -9.57
C ASP A 339 -15.03 2.01 -8.54
N ALA A 340 -14.32 3.13 -8.49
CA ALA A 340 -14.56 4.22 -7.54
C ALA A 340 -15.72 5.15 -7.96
N ASP A 341 -16.78 4.58 -8.54
CA ASP A 341 -17.92 5.30 -9.09
C ASP A 341 -19.24 4.97 -8.35
N TRP A 342 -20.38 5.09 -9.04
CA TRP A 342 -21.70 4.78 -8.49
C TRP A 342 -21.93 3.28 -8.24
N SER A 343 -21.13 2.41 -8.88
CA SER A 343 -21.22 0.95 -8.76
C SER A 343 -20.44 0.40 -7.56
N GLU A 344 -19.52 1.17 -6.97
CA GLU A 344 -18.56 0.71 -5.95
C GLU A 344 -19.24 -0.10 -4.82
N SER A 345 -20.32 0.41 -4.23
CA SER A 345 -21.04 -0.28 -3.14
C SER A 345 -21.70 -1.58 -3.60
N ALA A 346 -22.14 -1.66 -4.86
CA ALA A 346 -22.73 -2.87 -5.43
C ALA A 346 -21.65 -3.93 -5.72
N LEU A 347 -20.49 -3.52 -6.24
CA LEU A 347 -19.35 -4.39 -6.46
C LEU A 347 -18.79 -4.96 -5.16
N ILE A 348 -18.63 -4.12 -4.12
CA ILE A 348 -18.21 -4.58 -2.77
C ILE A 348 -19.16 -5.67 -2.26
N LEU A 349 -20.47 -5.47 -2.37
CA LEU A 349 -21.47 -6.44 -1.93
C LEU A 349 -21.41 -7.75 -2.75
N ALA A 350 -21.24 -7.64 -4.07
CA ALA A 350 -21.13 -8.80 -4.95
C ALA A 350 -19.90 -9.66 -4.61
N TYR A 351 -18.74 -9.03 -4.44
CA TYR A 351 -17.52 -9.73 -4.01
C TYR A 351 -17.69 -10.34 -2.62
N ALA A 352 -18.29 -9.63 -1.66
CA ALA A 352 -18.49 -10.18 -0.33
C ALA A 352 -19.37 -11.44 -0.33
N ARG A 353 -20.44 -11.47 -1.14
CA ARG A 353 -21.28 -12.67 -1.32
C ARG A 353 -20.53 -13.82 -1.99
N LEU A 354 -19.74 -13.50 -3.03
CA LEU A 354 -18.91 -14.50 -3.71
C LEU A 354 -17.91 -15.12 -2.73
N LEU A 355 -17.13 -14.30 -2.03
CA LEU A 355 -16.11 -14.76 -1.10
C LEU A 355 -16.71 -15.52 0.10
N GLN A 356 -17.93 -15.18 0.52
CA GLN A 356 -18.63 -15.93 1.56
C GLN A 356 -19.03 -17.35 1.09
N THR A 357 -19.34 -17.53 -0.18
CA THR A 357 -19.90 -18.78 -0.72
C THR A 357 -18.89 -19.63 -1.48
N GLN A 358 -17.70 -19.10 -1.77
CA GLN A 358 -16.67 -19.76 -2.57
C GLN A 358 -15.33 -19.87 -1.81
N PRO A 359 -15.16 -20.84 -0.90
CA PRO A 359 -13.94 -21.02 -0.12
C PRO A 359 -12.68 -21.24 -0.96
N LEU A 360 -12.79 -21.88 -2.12
CA LEU A 360 -11.66 -22.09 -3.03
C LEU A 360 -11.14 -20.78 -3.61
N VAL A 361 -12.04 -19.84 -3.95
CA VAL A 361 -11.67 -18.51 -4.43
C VAL A 361 -10.95 -17.72 -3.33
N VAL A 362 -11.45 -17.79 -2.09
CA VAL A 362 -10.81 -17.18 -0.92
C VAL A 362 -9.40 -17.73 -0.71
N ALA A 363 -9.24 -19.06 -0.74
CA ALA A 363 -7.94 -19.71 -0.56
C ALA A 363 -6.95 -19.31 -1.67
N GLN A 364 -7.39 -19.31 -2.93
CA GLN A 364 -6.55 -18.96 -4.06
C GLN A 364 -6.12 -17.48 -4.02
N LEU A 365 -7.06 -16.55 -3.80
CA LEU A 365 -6.75 -15.13 -3.65
C LEU A 365 -5.76 -14.89 -2.50
N GLY A 366 -5.98 -15.54 -1.34
CA GLY A 366 -5.07 -15.43 -0.20
C GLY A 366 -3.67 -15.96 -0.49
N SER A 367 -3.57 -17.11 -1.17
CA SER A 367 -2.29 -17.69 -1.58
C SER A 367 -1.54 -16.78 -2.56
N ASN A 368 -2.22 -16.34 -3.61
CA ASN A 368 -1.66 -15.44 -4.62
C ASN A 368 -1.20 -14.12 -4.01
N ALA A 369 -2.02 -13.52 -3.13
CA ALA A 369 -1.70 -12.30 -2.43
C ALA A 369 -0.42 -12.40 -1.60
N ARG A 370 -0.29 -13.48 -0.82
CA ARG A 370 0.89 -13.71 0.01
C ARG A 370 2.12 -13.96 -0.86
N SER A 371 2.01 -14.81 -1.88
CA SER A 371 3.10 -15.11 -2.81
C SER A 371 3.58 -13.87 -3.57
N TYR A 372 2.66 -13.00 -3.97
CA TYR A 372 2.99 -11.72 -4.60
C TYR A 372 3.83 -10.83 -3.67
N VAL A 373 3.41 -10.64 -2.42
CA VAL A 373 4.18 -9.84 -1.45
C VAL A 373 5.54 -10.47 -1.15
N ALA A 374 5.59 -11.78 -0.94
CA ALA A 374 6.83 -12.51 -0.67
C ALA A 374 7.86 -12.44 -1.82
N ARG A 375 7.40 -12.22 -3.05
CA ARG A 375 8.25 -12.13 -4.24
C ARG A 375 8.62 -10.68 -4.59
N GLU A 376 7.63 -9.79 -4.67
CA GLU A 376 7.79 -8.45 -5.24
C GLU A 376 8.08 -7.36 -4.20
N HIS A 377 7.70 -7.59 -2.93
CA HIS A 377 7.72 -6.56 -1.88
C HIS A 377 8.67 -6.89 -0.72
N THR A 378 9.81 -7.53 -1.03
CA THR A 378 10.83 -7.86 -0.02
C THR A 378 11.66 -6.63 0.36
N LEU A 379 12.10 -6.55 1.62
CA LEU A 379 13.01 -5.50 2.09
C LEU A 379 14.37 -5.55 1.36
N ASP A 380 14.86 -6.76 1.10
CA ASP A 380 16.02 -7.01 0.27
C ASP A 380 15.86 -6.50 -1.17
N GLY A 381 14.73 -6.81 -1.79
CA GLY A 381 14.40 -6.37 -3.15
C GLY A 381 14.29 -4.84 -3.24
N ALA A 382 13.69 -4.21 -2.24
CA ALA A 382 13.63 -2.76 -2.12
C ALA A 382 15.04 -2.15 -2.01
N ALA A 383 15.86 -2.59 -1.05
CA ALA A 383 17.24 -2.09 -0.89
C ALA A 383 18.07 -2.27 -2.17
N GLN A 384 17.96 -3.42 -2.84
CA GLN A 384 18.60 -3.65 -4.13
C GLN A 384 18.08 -2.70 -5.21
N GLY A 385 16.78 -2.41 -5.25
CA GLY A 385 16.19 -1.44 -6.19
C GLY A 385 16.79 -0.04 -6.01
N TYR A 386 16.93 0.43 -4.76
CA TYR A 386 17.59 1.71 -4.45
C TYR A 386 19.03 1.69 -4.96
N ILE A 387 19.80 0.66 -4.63
CA ILE A 387 21.22 0.57 -4.99
C ILE A 387 21.41 0.44 -6.50
N ARG A 388 20.56 -0.32 -7.21
CA ARG A 388 20.58 -0.39 -8.68
C ARG A 388 20.32 0.98 -9.29
N PHE A 389 19.30 1.69 -8.82
CA PHE A 389 18.98 3.02 -9.32
C PHE A 389 20.12 4.02 -9.08
N LEU A 390 20.65 4.09 -7.85
CA LEU A 390 21.77 4.97 -7.52
C LEU A 390 23.02 4.62 -8.31
N SER A 391 23.30 3.33 -8.51
CA SER A 391 24.46 2.88 -9.27
C SER A 391 24.38 3.29 -10.74
N ALA A 392 23.18 3.19 -11.34
CA ALA A 392 22.93 3.65 -12.71
C ALA A 392 23.00 5.18 -12.82
N LEU A 393 22.39 5.89 -11.88
CA LEU A 393 22.33 7.36 -11.86
C LEU A 393 23.71 8.01 -11.65
N LEU A 394 24.53 7.43 -10.77
CA LEU A 394 25.77 8.02 -10.25
C LEU A 394 27.03 7.31 -10.75
N GLY A 395 26.88 6.30 -11.61
CA GLY A 395 28.00 5.57 -12.22
C GLY A 395 28.81 4.73 -11.22
N TRP A 396 28.18 4.15 -10.21
CA TRP A 396 28.89 3.36 -9.19
C TRP A 396 29.36 1.98 -9.66
N GLY A 397 28.86 1.50 -10.81
CA GLY A 397 29.09 0.12 -11.28
C GLY A 397 28.28 -0.90 -10.48
N GLN A 398 28.74 -2.16 -10.44
CA GLN A 398 28.11 -3.16 -9.59
C GLN A 398 28.41 -2.88 -8.11
N THR A 399 27.36 -2.83 -7.28
CA THR A 399 27.46 -2.61 -5.84
C THR A 399 26.98 -3.88 -5.12
N PRO A 400 27.87 -4.82 -4.74
CA PRO A 400 27.49 -6.05 -4.05
C PRO A 400 27.13 -5.79 -2.58
N LYS A 401 26.47 -6.76 -1.94
CA LYS A 401 26.32 -6.77 -0.48
C LYS A 401 27.70 -6.91 0.17
N LEU A 402 27.96 -6.09 1.18
CA LEU A 402 29.20 -6.03 1.93
C LEU A 402 29.09 -6.69 3.32
N ARG A 403 27.85 -6.94 3.78
CA ARG A 403 27.52 -7.45 5.12
C ARG A 403 26.08 -7.94 5.17
N ASP A 404 25.74 -8.63 6.25
CA ASP A 404 24.36 -8.96 6.64
C ASP A 404 23.57 -7.69 7.03
N PRO A 405 22.22 -7.75 7.09
CA PRO A 405 21.42 -6.60 7.51
C PRO A 405 21.91 -6.04 8.84
N LEU A 406 21.96 -4.72 8.97
CA LEU A 406 22.54 -4.06 10.15
C LEU A 406 21.83 -4.45 11.46
N TRP A 407 20.54 -4.73 11.39
CA TRP A 407 19.75 -5.35 12.45
C TRP A 407 18.63 -6.19 11.83
N GLN A 408 18.03 -7.06 12.63
CA GLN A 408 16.83 -7.78 12.24
C GLN A 408 15.62 -6.88 12.48
N VAL A 409 14.78 -6.73 11.46
CA VAL A 409 13.48 -6.06 11.60
C VAL A 409 12.61 -7.00 12.40
N GLU A 410 12.26 -6.61 13.63
CA GLU A 410 11.55 -7.46 14.59
C GLU A 410 10.30 -8.10 13.95
N GLU A 411 10.27 -9.43 13.97
CA GLU A 411 9.00 -10.16 13.96
C GLU A 411 8.33 -9.84 15.30
N PRO A 412 7.05 -9.45 15.33
CA PRO A 412 6.39 -9.16 16.60
C PRO A 412 6.54 -10.37 17.53
N GLU A 413 6.85 -10.10 18.81
CA GLU A 413 6.77 -11.10 19.88
C GLU A 413 5.31 -11.58 20.01
N ILE A 414 4.91 -12.50 19.14
CA ILE A 414 3.69 -13.27 19.31
C ILE A 414 4.06 -14.33 20.32
N ALA A 415 3.71 -14.06 21.59
CA ALA A 415 3.83 -15.02 22.67
C ALA A 415 3.43 -16.41 22.17
N ALA A 416 4.32 -17.39 22.41
CA ALA A 416 4.23 -18.77 21.97
C ALA A 416 2.86 -19.39 22.25
N ALA A 417 1.94 -19.29 21.29
CA ALA A 417 0.71 -20.07 21.20
C ALA A 417 0.17 -19.97 19.76
N ALA A 418 0.16 -21.11 19.07
CA ALA A 418 -0.44 -21.33 17.74
C ALA A 418 0.38 -20.94 16.49
N ALA A 419 1.70 -21.16 16.50
CA ALA A 419 2.37 -21.52 15.25
C ALA A 419 1.84 -22.91 14.82
N LEU A 420 1.12 -22.97 13.69
CA LEU A 420 0.68 -24.24 13.11
C LEU A 420 1.92 -25.08 12.78
N SER A 421 2.13 -26.14 13.57
CA SER A 421 2.85 -27.33 13.14
C SER A 421 1.82 -28.24 12.44
N GLY A 422 1.71 -28.08 11.12
CA GLY A 422 0.91 -28.92 10.22
C GLY A 422 1.65 -29.02 8.87
N PRO A 423 1.57 -30.14 8.15
CA PRO A 423 2.66 -30.63 7.32
C PRO A 423 2.93 -29.68 6.15
N ALA A 424 4.22 -29.41 5.94
CA ALA A 424 4.72 -29.01 4.64
C ALA A 424 4.45 -30.16 3.65
N SER A 425 3.32 -30.11 2.96
CA SER A 425 3.13 -30.77 1.67
C SER A 425 2.32 -29.82 0.80
N SER A 426 3.05 -29.02 0.03
CA SER A 426 2.55 -28.43 -1.19
C SER A 426 2.29 -29.56 -2.18
N GLU A 427 1.03 -29.93 -2.37
CA GLU A 427 0.61 -30.47 -3.65
C GLU A 427 -0.48 -29.54 -4.16
N ALA A 428 -0.07 -28.62 -5.04
CA ALA A 428 -0.99 -28.09 -6.02
C ALA A 428 -1.59 -29.30 -6.75
N VAL A 429 -2.91 -29.42 -6.75
CA VAL A 429 -3.58 -30.40 -7.60
C VAL A 429 -3.32 -29.93 -9.04
N ALA A 430 -2.24 -30.42 -9.64
CA ALA A 430 -1.97 -30.24 -11.04
C ALA A 430 -3.05 -31.00 -11.82
N LEU A 431 -3.74 -30.30 -12.72
CA LEU A 431 -4.60 -30.96 -13.71
C LEU A 431 -3.75 -32.01 -14.45
N PRO A 432 -4.28 -33.22 -14.73
CA PRO A 432 -3.57 -34.21 -15.53
C PRO A 432 -3.09 -33.56 -16.84
N ALA A 433 -1.83 -33.77 -17.24
CA ALA A 433 -1.26 -33.13 -18.42
C ALA A 433 -2.14 -33.19 -19.70
N PRO A 434 -2.87 -34.28 -19.99
CA PRO A 434 -3.77 -34.33 -21.14
C PRO A 434 -4.91 -33.30 -21.06
N VAL A 435 -5.46 -33.09 -19.86
CA VAL A 435 -6.56 -32.15 -19.59
C VAL A 435 -6.10 -30.71 -19.79
N ALA A 436 -4.90 -30.38 -19.30
CA ALA A 436 -4.32 -29.06 -19.47
C ALA A 436 -4.04 -28.74 -20.95
N THR A 437 -3.60 -29.73 -21.74
CA THR A 437 -3.38 -29.56 -23.18
C THR A 437 -4.70 -29.36 -23.94
N THR A 438 -5.74 -30.17 -23.66
CA THR A 438 -7.04 -30.02 -24.31
C THR A 438 -7.70 -28.67 -24.01
N ILE A 439 -7.61 -28.18 -22.78
CA ILE A 439 -8.14 -26.85 -22.41
C ILE A 439 -7.38 -25.74 -23.16
N ALA A 440 -6.06 -25.85 -23.31
CA ALA A 440 -5.26 -24.87 -24.03
C ALA A 440 -5.55 -24.86 -25.55
N GLU A 441 -5.73 -26.03 -26.15
CA GLU A 441 -6.10 -26.16 -27.57
C GLU A 441 -7.49 -25.59 -27.84
N VAL A 442 -8.47 -25.87 -26.97
CA VAL A 442 -9.84 -25.34 -27.07
C VAL A 442 -9.86 -23.83 -26.85
N GLY A 443 -9.09 -23.31 -25.89
CA GLY A 443 -8.94 -21.86 -25.67
C GLY A 443 -8.32 -21.15 -26.87
N THR A 444 -7.34 -21.78 -27.54
CA THR A 444 -6.72 -21.24 -28.75
C THR A 444 -7.70 -21.24 -29.92
N ALA A 445 -8.44 -22.32 -30.14
CA ALA A 445 -9.44 -22.41 -31.19
C ALA A 445 -10.61 -21.42 -30.97
N ALA A 446 -11.05 -21.22 -29.72
CA ALA A 446 -12.06 -20.22 -29.37
C ALA A 446 -11.61 -18.79 -29.70
N ALA A 447 -10.33 -18.47 -29.43
CA ALA A 447 -9.74 -17.19 -29.76
C ALA A 447 -9.60 -16.98 -31.29
N GLU A 448 -9.25 -18.03 -32.05
CA GLU A 448 -9.19 -17.98 -33.52
C GLU A 448 -10.55 -17.76 -34.18
N LEU A 449 -11.63 -18.23 -33.53
CA LEU A 449 -13.01 -18.00 -33.93
C LEU A 449 -13.57 -16.64 -33.49
N GLY A 450 -12.78 -15.83 -32.76
CA GLY A 450 -13.13 -14.47 -32.34
C GLY A 450 -14.13 -14.41 -31.19
N LEU A 451 -14.31 -15.50 -30.43
CA LEU A 451 -15.20 -15.52 -29.27
C LEU A 451 -14.66 -14.60 -28.16
N GLN A 452 -15.52 -13.75 -27.61
CA GLN A 452 -15.23 -12.89 -26.48
C GLN A 452 -15.84 -13.47 -25.20
N GLU A 453 -15.33 -13.06 -24.03
CA GLU A 453 -15.82 -13.50 -22.72
C GLU A 453 -17.33 -13.22 -22.49
N THR A 454 -17.93 -12.35 -23.31
CA THR A 454 -19.36 -12.01 -23.29
C THR A 454 -20.23 -12.97 -24.10
N ASP A 455 -19.66 -13.90 -24.87
CA ASP A 455 -20.38 -14.85 -25.72
C ASP A 455 -20.86 -16.07 -24.91
N ASP A 456 -21.83 -15.84 -24.02
CA ASP A 456 -22.29 -16.78 -22.99
C ASP A 456 -22.77 -18.14 -23.55
N GLN A 457 -23.44 -18.17 -24.71
CA GLN A 457 -23.98 -19.41 -25.26
C GLN A 457 -22.90 -20.32 -25.90
N PRO A 458 -22.03 -19.83 -26.80
CA PRO A 458 -20.90 -20.61 -27.31
C PRO A 458 -19.95 -21.07 -26.21
N LEU A 459 -19.66 -20.23 -25.20
CA LEU A 459 -18.78 -20.59 -24.09
C LEU A 459 -19.38 -21.68 -23.19
N ARG A 460 -20.70 -21.70 -23.00
CA ARG A 460 -21.40 -22.80 -22.29
C ARG A 460 -21.38 -24.11 -23.06
N GLU A 461 -21.53 -24.08 -24.38
CA GLU A 461 -21.45 -25.30 -25.21
C GLU A 461 -20.03 -25.87 -25.22
N ILE A 462 -19.01 -25.00 -25.24
CA ILE A 462 -17.60 -25.39 -25.09
C ILE A 462 -17.35 -25.99 -23.70
N ALA A 463 -17.84 -25.35 -22.64
CA ALA A 463 -17.69 -25.84 -21.26
C ALA A 463 -18.39 -27.20 -21.06
N ALA A 464 -19.60 -27.38 -21.57
CA ALA A 464 -20.32 -28.66 -21.49
C ALA A 464 -19.60 -29.78 -22.27
N THR A 465 -19.02 -29.46 -23.42
CA THR A 465 -18.24 -30.42 -24.22
C THR A 465 -16.92 -30.79 -23.52
N LEU A 466 -16.27 -29.83 -22.87
CA LEU A 466 -15.09 -30.08 -22.04
C LEU A 466 -15.45 -30.95 -20.83
N ASP A 467 -16.56 -30.68 -20.15
CA ASP A 467 -17.02 -31.51 -19.04
C ASP A 467 -17.29 -32.97 -19.50
N ASP A 468 -17.93 -33.17 -20.65
CA ASP A 468 -18.16 -34.50 -21.24
C ASP A 468 -16.85 -35.21 -21.64
N LEU A 469 -15.82 -34.47 -22.04
CA LEU A 469 -14.49 -35.01 -22.39
C LEU A 469 -13.63 -35.31 -21.15
N LEU A 470 -13.87 -34.61 -20.06
CA LEU A 470 -13.11 -34.73 -18.81
C LEU A 470 -13.74 -35.73 -17.83
N ASP A 471 -15.02 -36.06 -17.99
CA ASP A 471 -15.72 -37.10 -17.24
C ASP A 471 -15.43 -38.50 -17.84
N ASP A 472 -14.18 -38.94 -17.74
CA ASP A 472 -13.75 -40.30 -18.12
C ASP A 472 -14.07 -41.31 -16.98
N SER A 473 -15.32 -41.29 -16.52
CA SER A 473 -15.88 -42.32 -15.66
C SER A 473 -16.23 -43.55 -16.52
N PRO A 474 -15.74 -44.78 -16.20
CA PRO A 474 -15.94 -45.93 -17.07
C PRO A 474 -17.43 -46.26 -17.23
N ARG A 475 -18.00 -45.92 -18.40
CA ARG A 475 -19.34 -46.34 -18.79
C ARG A 475 -19.38 -47.87 -18.84
N GLN A 476 -20.03 -48.47 -17.85
CA GLN A 476 -20.42 -49.88 -17.85
C GLN A 476 -21.20 -50.18 -19.14
N ARG A 477 -20.55 -50.86 -20.11
CA ARG A 477 -21.26 -51.56 -21.17
C ARG A 477 -21.93 -52.78 -20.55
N ARG A 478 -23.23 -52.71 -20.30
CA ARG A 478 -24.07 -53.91 -20.13
C ARG A 478 -24.57 -54.36 -21.49
N SER A 479 -24.29 -55.63 -21.77
CA SER A 479 -25.04 -56.49 -22.70
C SER A 479 -26.53 -56.49 -22.42
#